data_AF-A0AAD1EM93-F1
#
_entry.id   AF-A0AAD1EM93-F1
#
_cell.length_a   1.000
_cell.length_b   1.000
_cell.length_c   1.000
_cell.angle_alpha   90.00
_cell.angle_beta   90.00
_cell.angle_gamma   90.00
#
_symmetry.space_group_name_H-M   'P 1'
#
loop_
_entity.id
_entity.type
_entity.pdbx_description
1 polymer ?
#
loop_
_entity_poly.entity_id
_entity_poly.type
_entity_poly.pdbx_seq_one_letter_code
_entity_poly.pdbx_strand_id
1 'polypeptide(L)'
;MSSDWLGGGVVWALAAVLWVAYLIPTWMRRRSYNATERNAVRLQQTLRILAETAEVPEHVRAEATAREVALQQRRLRVTETQRRAEEKAQAMELAQAEKAAREALRRATASARRSARTGPSILHWRQGAALTVLVGLVAALVGLVMLPFGGAGVVPLVGVLLFAAGLGTLILLAPGRRRAVAPAAVETTTAATERRRAEVFEAELAEEEAESAVDEDAADERASWTPQPLPKPLYLSRGTVAASAMASIDAVERLRSAAAEAELAQRAAAAEATPLRVPRAAPAPDVPRPSSRFAAMGVVDGVDAIDLDQALQRRRGA
;
A
#
# COMPACT_ATOMS: atom_id res chain seq x y z
N MET A 1 40.33 -25.91 -28.90
CA MET A 1 39.41 -25.24 -27.94
C MET A 1 38.28 -26.20 -27.63
N SER A 2 38.51 -27.18 -26.75
CA SER A 2 37.62 -28.33 -26.63
C SER A 2 38.04 -29.22 -25.47
N SER A 3 37.29 -29.19 -24.36
CA SER A 3 36.88 -30.33 -23.48
C SER A 3 36.68 -29.98 -22.00
N ASP A 4 37.17 -28.84 -21.51
CA ASP A 4 37.16 -28.55 -20.05
C ASP A 4 35.77 -28.39 -19.44
N TRP A 5 34.78 -27.90 -20.20
CA TRP A 5 33.42 -27.69 -19.71
C TRP A 5 32.62 -28.99 -19.53
N LEU A 6 32.90 -30.02 -20.34
CA LEU A 6 32.30 -31.36 -20.18
C LEU A 6 32.97 -32.14 -19.05
N GLY A 7 34.28 -31.98 -18.85
CA GLY A 7 35.02 -32.62 -17.76
C GLY A 7 34.63 -32.08 -16.38
N GLY A 8 34.54 -30.75 -16.24
CA GLY A 8 34.23 -30.12 -14.95
C GLY A 8 32.82 -30.46 -14.41
N GLY A 9 31.82 -30.51 -15.30
CA GLY A 9 30.45 -30.88 -14.93
C GLY A 9 30.32 -32.35 -14.49
N VAL A 10 31.03 -33.26 -15.16
CA VAL A 10 31.02 -34.69 -14.81
C VAL A 10 31.72 -34.93 -13.46
N VAL A 11 32.82 -34.23 -13.18
CA VAL A 11 33.51 -34.32 -11.88
C VAL A 11 32.61 -33.81 -10.74
N TRP A 12 31.91 -32.69 -10.94
CA TRP A 12 30.94 -32.19 -9.95
C TRP A 12 29.73 -33.09 -9.76
N ALA A 13 29.22 -33.70 -10.84
CA ALA A 13 28.14 -34.67 -10.75
C ALA A 13 28.57 -35.91 -9.95
N LEU A 14 29.78 -36.43 -10.19
CA LEU A 14 30.36 -37.53 -9.42
C LEU A 14 30.57 -37.15 -7.95
N ALA A 15 31.07 -35.94 -7.67
CA ALA A 15 31.24 -35.43 -6.31
C ALA A 15 29.90 -35.30 -5.58
N ALA A 16 28.85 -34.79 -6.25
CA ALA A 16 27.51 -34.68 -5.70
C ALA A 16 26.89 -36.06 -5.41
N VAL A 17 27.04 -37.02 -6.33
CA VAL A 17 26.58 -38.41 -6.12
C VAL A 17 27.30 -39.04 -4.94
N LEU A 18 28.63 -38.89 -4.85
CA LEU A 18 29.42 -39.40 -3.74
C LEU A 18 29.01 -38.75 -2.41
N TRP A 19 28.77 -37.44 -2.40
CA TRP A 19 28.30 -36.71 -1.23
C TRP A 19 26.93 -37.21 -0.76
N VAL A 20 25.98 -37.41 -1.68
CA VAL A 20 24.65 -37.96 -1.38
C VAL A 20 24.74 -39.40 -0.89
N ALA A 21 25.56 -40.23 -1.53
CA ALA A 21 25.81 -41.62 -1.13
C ALA A 21 26.43 -41.72 0.27
N TYR A 22 27.22 -40.73 0.68
CA TYR A 22 27.77 -40.64 2.03
C TYR A 22 26.78 -40.07 3.06
N LEU A 23 26.00 -39.06 2.68
CA LEU A 23 25.15 -38.33 3.61
C LEU A 23 23.84 -39.06 3.93
N ILE A 24 23.20 -39.68 2.92
CA ILE A 24 21.93 -40.40 3.11
C ILE A 24 22.05 -41.49 4.19
N PRO A 25 23.03 -42.41 4.14
CA PRO A 25 23.13 -43.48 5.15
C PRO A 25 23.41 -42.95 6.55
N THR A 26 24.21 -41.89 6.65
CA THR A 26 24.58 -41.26 7.93
C THR A 26 23.37 -40.60 8.59
N TRP A 27 22.53 -39.91 7.80
CA TRP A 27 21.31 -39.28 8.30
C TRP A 27 20.21 -40.30 8.62
N MET A 28 20.08 -41.34 7.79
CA MET A 28 19.08 -42.39 7.97
C MET A 28 19.33 -43.20 9.24
N ARG A 29 20.60 -43.56 9.56
CA ARG A 29 20.95 -44.22 10.83
C ARG A 29 20.56 -43.37 12.04
N ARG A 30 20.83 -42.07 12.01
CA ARG A 30 20.46 -41.14 13.10
C ARG A 30 18.95 -41.00 13.28
N ARG A 31 18.17 -41.15 12.20
CA ARG A 31 16.70 -41.07 12.22
C ARG A 31 16.04 -42.38 12.68
N SER A 32 16.62 -43.55 12.39
CA SER A 32 16.08 -44.85 12.83
C SER A 32 16.19 -45.07 14.34
N TYR A 33 17.25 -44.56 14.99
CA TYR A 33 17.36 -44.61 16.46
C TYR A 33 16.25 -43.79 17.15
N ASN A 34 16.00 -42.56 16.68
CA ASN A 34 14.94 -41.70 17.23
C ASN A 34 13.52 -42.27 17.07
N ALA A 35 13.26 -43.04 15.99
CA ALA A 35 11.96 -43.66 15.77
C ALA A 35 11.72 -44.84 16.73
N THR A 36 12.76 -45.62 17.01
CA THR A 36 12.68 -46.81 17.87
C THR A 36 12.61 -46.43 19.34
N GLU A 37 13.37 -45.42 19.77
CA GLU A 37 13.29 -44.87 21.13
C GLU A 37 11.91 -44.29 21.44
N ARG A 38 11.34 -43.51 20.51
CA ARG A 38 9.99 -42.95 20.72
C ARG A 38 8.91 -44.03 20.72
N ASN A 39 9.09 -45.14 20.00
CA ASN A 39 8.15 -46.25 20.03
C ASN A 39 8.23 -47.00 21.36
N ALA A 40 9.45 -47.24 21.87
CA ALA A 40 9.67 -47.83 23.19
C ALA A 40 9.11 -46.95 24.32
N VAL A 41 9.34 -45.62 24.27
CA VAL A 41 8.81 -44.67 25.25
C VAL A 41 7.29 -44.63 25.21
N ARG A 42 6.67 -44.63 24.03
CA ARG A 42 5.21 -44.69 23.90
C ARG A 42 4.65 -45.99 24.47
N LEU A 43 5.26 -47.14 24.18
CA LEU A 43 4.83 -48.43 24.74
C LEU A 43 4.95 -48.45 26.26
N GLN A 44 6.07 -48.00 26.82
CA GLN A 44 6.27 -47.92 28.27
C GLN A 44 5.28 -46.94 28.92
N GLN A 45 5.01 -45.81 28.28
CA GLN A 45 4.05 -44.83 28.76
C GLN A 45 2.61 -45.35 28.64
N THR A 46 2.27 -46.11 27.59
CA THR A 46 0.96 -46.76 27.47
C THR A 46 0.77 -47.87 28.47
N LEU A 47 1.80 -48.66 28.78
CA LEU A 47 1.75 -49.68 29.84
C LEU A 47 1.62 -49.04 31.23
N ARG A 48 2.33 -47.94 31.46
CA ARG A 48 2.23 -47.13 32.69
C ARG A 48 0.83 -46.55 32.84
N ILE A 49 0.27 -45.96 31.79
CA ILE A 49 -1.08 -45.40 31.80
C ILE A 49 -2.12 -46.51 31.93
N LEU A 50 -1.96 -47.67 31.26
CA LEU A 50 -2.87 -48.81 31.44
C LEU A 50 -2.84 -49.34 32.87
N ALA A 51 -1.66 -49.38 33.50
CA ALA A 51 -1.52 -49.77 34.90
C ALA A 51 -2.14 -48.73 35.84
N GLU A 52 -1.96 -47.43 35.55
CA GLU A 52 -2.54 -46.33 36.33
C GLU A 52 -4.06 -46.15 36.10
N THR A 53 -4.61 -46.59 34.96
CA THR A 53 -6.06 -46.56 34.67
C THR A 53 -6.84 -47.78 35.19
N ALA A 54 -6.17 -48.81 35.70
CA ALA A 54 -6.82 -49.98 36.29
C ALA A 54 -7.37 -49.72 37.71
N GLU A 55 -7.00 -48.61 38.35
CA GLU A 55 -7.30 -48.35 39.78
C GLU A 55 -8.45 -47.36 40.03
N VAL A 56 -9.27 -47.00 39.03
CA VAL A 56 -10.34 -45.98 39.19
C VAL A 56 -11.78 -46.57 39.11
N PRO A 57 -12.61 -46.40 40.16
CA PRO A 57 -13.99 -46.88 40.20
C PRO A 57 -14.90 -46.33 39.09
N GLU A 58 -15.74 -47.20 38.50
CA GLU A 58 -16.68 -46.93 37.39
C GLU A 58 -17.52 -45.65 37.56
N HIS A 59 -17.93 -45.35 38.79
CA HIS A 59 -18.86 -44.27 39.09
C HIS A 59 -18.24 -42.87 38.90
N VAL A 60 -16.94 -42.71 39.20
CA VAL A 60 -16.23 -41.43 39.00
C VAL A 60 -15.89 -41.22 37.52
N ARG A 61 -15.71 -42.31 36.75
CA ARG A 61 -15.49 -42.26 35.30
C ARG A 61 -16.72 -41.70 34.58
N ALA A 62 -17.92 -42.17 34.93
CA ALA A 62 -19.16 -41.69 34.31
C ALA A 62 -19.38 -40.18 34.54
N GLU A 63 -19.11 -39.67 35.74
CA GLU A 63 -19.22 -38.25 36.05
C GLU A 63 -18.12 -37.39 35.42
N ALA A 64 -16.87 -37.87 35.39
CA ALA A 64 -15.76 -37.18 34.74
C ALA A 64 -16.01 -37.07 33.22
N THR A 65 -16.42 -38.16 32.58
CA THR A 65 -16.77 -38.17 31.15
C THR A 65 -17.96 -37.27 30.84
N ALA A 66 -18.99 -37.23 31.70
CA ALA A 66 -20.12 -36.31 31.51
C ALA A 66 -19.69 -34.84 31.57
N ARG A 67 -18.80 -34.48 32.51
CA ARG A 67 -18.24 -33.13 32.62
C ARG A 67 -17.34 -32.77 31.45
N GLU A 68 -16.53 -33.71 30.97
CA GLU A 68 -15.68 -33.51 29.79
C GLU A 68 -16.50 -33.31 28.51
N VAL A 69 -17.56 -34.10 28.31
CA VAL A 69 -18.49 -33.93 27.19
C VAL A 69 -19.18 -32.58 27.25
N ALA A 70 -19.61 -32.12 28.44
CA ALA A 70 -20.21 -30.80 28.61
C ALA A 70 -19.21 -29.66 28.28
N LEU A 71 -17.95 -29.80 28.68
CA LEU A 71 -16.88 -28.84 28.33
C LEU A 71 -16.58 -28.85 26.83
N GLN A 72 -16.56 -30.02 26.19
CA GLN A 72 -16.35 -30.16 24.76
C GLN A 72 -17.51 -29.56 23.96
N GLN A 73 -18.75 -29.82 24.36
CA GLN A 73 -19.93 -29.19 23.77
C GLN A 73 -19.91 -27.66 23.95
N ARG A 74 -19.45 -27.16 25.10
CA ARG A 74 -19.31 -25.72 25.33
C ARG A 74 -18.24 -25.11 24.40
N ARG A 75 -17.10 -25.78 24.21
CA ARG A 75 -16.06 -25.34 23.26
C ARG A 75 -16.58 -25.33 21.82
N LEU A 76 -17.29 -26.38 21.40
CA LEU A 76 -17.90 -26.46 20.07
C LEU A 76 -18.89 -25.31 19.85
N ARG A 77 -19.78 -25.05 20.81
CA ARG A 77 -20.73 -23.92 20.73
C ARG A 77 -20.02 -22.58 20.59
N VAL A 78 -18.95 -22.34 21.35
CA VAL A 78 -18.16 -21.10 21.24
C VAL A 78 -17.56 -20.97 19.84
N THR A 79 -16.97 -22.04 19.31
CA THR A 79 -16.39 -22.01 17.96
C THR A 79 -17.44 -21.81 16.87
N GLU A 80 -18.63 -22.41 16.99
CA GLU A 80 -19.74 -22.20 16.06
C GLU A 80 -20.24 -20.75 16.12
N THR A 81 -20.34 -20.16 17.32
CA THR A 81 -20.72 -18.76 17.44
C THR A 81 -19.71 -17.81 16.84
N GLN A 82 -18.41 -18.11 16.98
CA GLN A 82 -17.33 -17.34 16.35
C GLN A 82 -17.40 -17.44 14.83
N ARG A 83 -17.52 -18.66 14.29
CA ARG A 83 -17.67 -18.87 12.83
C ARG A 83 -18.88 -18.13 12.26
N ARG A 84 -20.04 -18.20 12.92
CA ARG A 84 -21.23 -17.45 12.50
C ARG A 84 -21.05 -15.94 12.57
N ALA A 85 -20.25 -15.44 13.51
CA ALA A 85 -19.94 -14.02 13.60
C ALA A 85 -18.99 -13.58 12.47
N GLU A 86 -17.98 -14.40 12.15
CA GLU A 86 -17.06 -14.18 11.04
C GLU A 86 -17.77 -14.20 9.68
N GLU A 87 -18.64 -15.19 9.44
CA GLU A 87 -19.45 -15.27 8.22
C GLU A 87 -20.34 -14.04 8.04
N LYS A 88 -20.95 -13.56 9.13
CA LYS A 88 -21.74 -12.32 9.10
C LYS A 88 -20.88 -11.08 8.84
N ALA A 89 -19.69 -11.00 9.44
CA ALA A 89 -18.76 -9.90 9.20
C ALA A 89 -18.33 -9.88 7.72
N GLN A 90 -17.94 -11.03 7.18
CA GLN A 90 -17.58 -11.17 5.76
C GLN A 90 -18.75 -10.80 4.83
N ALA A 91 -19.97 -11.24 5.14
CA ALA A 91 -21.15 -10.87 4.35
C ALA A 91 -21.42 -9.36 4.39
N MET A 92 -21.22 -8.71 5.54
CA MET A 92 -21.34 -7.25 5.66
C MET A 92 -20.24 -6.52 4.88
N GLU A 93 -19.00 -6.99 4.94
CA GLU A 93 -17.88 -6.41 4.17
C GLU A 93 -18.12 -6.51 2.67
N LEU A 94 -18.57 -7.68 2.18
CA LEU A 94 -18.93 -7.87 0.77
C LEU A 94 -20.08 -6.92 0.36
N ALA A 95 -21.12 -6.81 1.20
CA ALA A 95 -22.22 -5.88 0.93
C ALA A 95 -21.77 -4.40 0.93
N GLN A 96 -20.82 -4.03 1.78
CA GLN A 96 -20.23 -2.68 1.79
C GLN A 96 -19.35 -2.45 0.57
N ALA A 97 -18.53 -3.42 0.18
CA ALA A 97 -17.69 -3.36 -1.02
C ALA A 97 -18.55 -3.21 -2.29
N GLU A 98 -19.65 -3.95 -2.40
CA GLU A 98 -20.61 -3.79 -3.50
C GLU A 98 -21.24 -2.39 -3.54
N LYS A 99 -21.62 -1.84 -2.39
CA LYS A 99 -22.16 -0.48 -2.30
C LYS A 99 -21.11 0.56 -2.71
N ALA A 100 -19.89 0.45 -2.20
CA ALA A 100 -18.78 1.31 -2.55
C ALA A 100 -18.43 1.24 -4.05
N ALA A 101 -18.46 0.04 -4.64
CA ALA A 101 -18.26 -0.17 -6.07
C ALA A 101 -19.38 0.48 -6.91
N ARG A 102 -20.65 0.32 -6.50
CA ARG A 102 -21.80 0.97 -7.17
C ARG A 102 -21.71 2.49 -7.08
N GLU A 103 -21.29 3.03 -5.94
CA GLU A 103 -21.07 4.46 -5.77
C GLU A 103 -19.89 4.98 -6.59
N ALA A 104 -18.79 4.22 -6.67
CA ALA A 104 -17.65 4.54 -7.51
C ALA A 104 -18.03 4.59 -9.00
N LEU A 105 -18.82 3.61 -9.47
CA LEU A 105 -19.37 3.59 -10.83
C LEU A 105 -20.31 4.78 -11.09
N ARG A 106 -21.17 5.15 -10.12
CA ARG A 106 -22.02 6.35 -10.21
C ARG A 106 -21.19 7.63 -10.29
N ARG A 107 -20.12 7.73 -9.51
CA ARG A 107 -19.19 8.87 -9.55
C ARG A 107 -18.43 8.94 -10.88
N ALA A 108 -17.94 7.81 -11.38
CA ALA A 108 -17.23 7.71 -12.66
C ALA A 108 -18.15 8.03 -13.87
N THR A 109 -19.39 7.55 -13.87
CA THR A 109 -20.36 7.88 -14.91
C THR A 109 -20.79 9.36 -14.85
N ALA A 110 -20.92 9.93 -13.65
CA ALA A 110 -21.21 11.35 -13.47
C ALA A 110 -20.03 12.24 -13.93
N SER A 111 -18.78 11.87 -13.65
CA SER A 111 -17.60 12.59 -14.13
C SER A 111 -17.42 12.46 -15.64
N ALA A 112 -17.65 11.27 -16.21
CA ALA A 112 -17.63 11.04 -17.65
C ALA A 112 -18.68 11.89 -18.39
N ARG A 113 -19.92 11.97 -17.88
CA ARG A 113 -20.97 12.85 -18.44
C ARG A 113 -20.60 14.34 -18.36
N ARG A 114 -19.94 14.75 -17.28
CA ARG A 114 -19.47 16.13 -17.09
C ARG A 114 -18.33 16.47 -18.05
N SER A 115 -17.41 15.53 -18.27
CA SER A 115 -16.29 15.68 -19.22
C SER A 115 -16.72 15.55 -20.69
N ALA A 116 -17.79 14.80 -20.99
CA ALA A 116 -18.36 14.74 -22.33
C ALA A 116 -19.00 16.09 -22.75
N ARG A 117 -19.51 16.88 -21.79
CA ARG A 117 -19.95 18.28 -22.02
C ARG A 117 -18.78 19.23 -22.31
N THR A 118 -17.57 18.88 -21.90
CA THR A 118 -16.31 19.58 -22.21
C THR A 118 -15.42 18.73 -23.11
N GLY A 119 -16.01 18.12 -24.15
CA GLY A 119 -15.34 17.74 -25.40
C GLY A 119 -14.26 16.64 -25.34
N PRO A 120 -14.55 15.42 -25.82
CA PRO A 120 -13.52 14.45 -26.21
C PRO A 120 -12.82 14.80 -27.55
N SER A 121 -13.11 15.97 -28.15
CA SER A 121 -12.55 16.38 -29.45
C SER A 121 -11.08 16.80 -29.41
N ILE A 122 -10.52 17.06 -28.22
CA ILE A 122 -9.16 17.61 -28.09
C ILE A 122 -8.09 16.61 -28.55
N LEU A 123 -8.27 15.30 -28.33
CA LEU A 123 -7.28 14.31 -28.76
C LEU A 123 -7.29 14.09 -30.27
N HIS A 124 -8.46 14.05 -30.91
CA HIS A 124 -8.59 13.89 -32.36
C HIS A 124 -8.13 15.15 -33.12
N TRP A 125 -8.36 16.35 -32.56
CA TRP A 125 -7.85 17.60 -33.13
C TRP A 125 -6.32 17.71 -33.09
N ARG A 126 -5.68 17.14 -32.07
CA ARG A 126 -4.21 17.13 -31.96
C ARG A 126 -3.54 16.26 -33.02
N GLN A 127 -4.17 15.14 -33.38
CA GLN A 127 -3.69 14.29 -34.48
C GLN A 127 -3.85 14.98 -35.84
N GLY A 128 -4.94 15.73 -36.04
CA GLY A 128 -5.13 16.56 -37.25
C GLY A 128 -4.11 17.70 -37.37
N ALA A 129 -3.80 18.40 -36.28
CA ALA A 129 -2.85 19.51 -36.27
C ALA A 129 -1.38 19.05 -36.50
N ALA A 130 -1.01 17.85 -36.02
CA ALA A 130 0.30 17.29 -36.31
C ALA A 130 0.46 16.95 -37.81
N LEU A 131 -0.62 16.45 -38.44
CA LEU A 131 -0.59 16.08 -39.85
C LEU A 131 -0.51 17.32 -40.77
N THR A 132 -1.16 18.44 -40.40
CA THR A 132 -1.06 19.69 -41.17
C THR A 132 0.33 20.32 -41.10
N VAL A 133 1.00 20.26 -39.94
CA VAL A 133 2.39 20.73 -39.79
C VAL A 133 3.35 19.89 -40.65
N LEU A 134 3.19 18.56 -40.65
CA LEU A 134 4.01 17.67 -41.45
C LEU A 134 3.83 17.94 -42.95
N VAL A 135 2.59 18.07 -43.42
CA VAL A 135 2.28 18.36 -44.83
C VAL A 135 2.81 19.74 -45.24
N GLY A 136 2.68 20.76 -44.38
CA GLY A 136 3.23 22.10 -44.63
C GLY A 136 4.76 22.09 -44.75
N LEU A 137 5.45 21.33 -43.89
CA LEU A 137 6.91 21.18 -43.93
C LEU A 137 7.37 20.51 -45.24
N VAL A 138 6.72 19.42 -45.65
CA VAL A 138 7.04 18.70 -46.89
C VAL A 138 6.82 19.59 -48.11
N ALA A 139 5.69 20.31 -48.16
CA ALA A 139 5.40 21.23 -49.25
C ALA A 139 6.42 22.38 -49.34
N ALA A 140 6.87 22.92 -48.19
CA ALA A 140 7.91 23.95 -48.15
C ALA A 140 9.27 23.43 -48.66
N LEU A 141 9.66 22.21 -48.27
CA LEU A 141 10.92 21.59 -48.68
C LEU A 141 10.93 21.26 -50.18
N VAL A 142 9.84 20.71 -50.70
CA VAL A 142 9.68 20.42 -52.14
C VAL A 142 9.67 21.71 -52.96
N GLY A 143 8.97 22.75 -52.48
CA GLY A 143 8.96 24.07 -53.12
C GLY A 143 10.35 24.73 -53.15
N LEU A 144 11.14 24.56 -52.09
CA LEU A 144 12.51 25.08 -52.00
C LEU A 144 13.45 24.38 -52.99
N VAL A 145 13.31 23.07 -53.17
CA VAL A 145 14.11 22.28 -54.13
C VAL A 145 13.74 22.59 -55.59
N MET A 146 12.49 22.99 -55.86
CA MET A 146 12.01 23.35 -57.21
C MET A 146 12.35 24.78 -57.65
N LEU A 147 12.76 25.66 -56.72
CA LEU A 147 13.14 27.04 -57.01
C LEU A 147 14.26 27.19 -58.06
N PRO A 148 15.37 26.42 -58.02
CA PRO A 148 16.41 26.50 -59.05
C PRO A 148 16.00 25.92 -60.41
N PHE A 149 14.90 25.16 -60.49
CA PHE A 149 14.40 24.53 -61.71
C PHE A 149 13.31 25.35 -62.43
N GLY A 150 13.15 26.63 -62.07
CA GLY A 150 12.16 27.52 -62.70
C GLY A 150 10.74 27.37 -62.14
N GLY A 151 10.56 26.69 -61.00
CA GLY A 151 9.28 26.62 -60.31
C GLY A 151 8.83 28.00 -59.81
N ALA A 152 7.55 28.34 -60.01
CA ALA A 152 6.97 29.57 -59.48
C ALA A 152 7.10 29.59 -57.94
N GLY A 153 7.74 30.63 -57.39
CA GLY A 153 8.02 30.78 -55.94
C GLY A 153 6.80 30.86 -55.02
N VAL A 154 5.60 30.70 -55.56
CA VAL A 154 4.33 30.63 -54.83
C VAL A 154 4.25 29.37 -53.97
N VAL A 155 4.79 28.24 -54.44
CA VAL A 155 4.72 26.94 -53.75
C VAL A 155 5.43 26.94 -52.38
N PRO A 156 6.70 27.39 -52.24
CA PRO A 156 7.35 27.45 -50.92
C PRO A 156 6.69 28.47 -49.98
N LEU A 157 6.18 29.59 -50.50
CA LEU A 157 5.47 30.61 -49.72
C LEU A 157 4.20 30.05 -49.06
N VAL A 158 3.40 29.29 -49.80
CA VAL A 158 2.21 28.62 -49.27
C VAL A 158 2.56 27.54 -48.25
N GLY A 159 3.65 26.78 -48.49
CA GLY A 159 4.15 25.77 -47.53
C GLY A 159 4.57 26.37 -46.18
N VAL A 160 5.31 27.48 -46.20
CA VAL A 160 5.73 28.21 -44.98
C VAL A 160 4.52 28.77 -44.22
N LEU A 161 3.51 29.29 -44.92
CA LEU A 161 2.29 29.82 -44.31
C LEU A 161 1.50 28.71 -43.58
N LEU A 162 1.34 27.54 -44.20
CA LEU A 162 0.66 26.39 -43.60
C LEU A 162 1.44 25.83 -42.40
N PHE A 163 2.76 25.79 -42.48
CA PHE A 163 3.62 25.37 -41.37
C PHE A 163 3.49 26.32 -40.17
N ALA A 164 3.55 27.64 -40.38
CA ALA A 164 3.41 28.63 -39.33
C ALA A 164 2.01 28.60 -38.67
N ALA A 165 0.95 28.44 -39.47
CA ALA A 165 -0.41 28.31 -38.98
C ALA A 165 -0.59 27.04 -38.13
N GLY A 166 -0.09 25.89 -38.62
CA GLY A 166 -0.13 24.61 -37.89
C GLY A 166 0.63 24.66 -36.56
N LEU A 167 1.84 25.25 -36.58
CA LEU A 167 2.67 25.41 -35.38
C LEU A 167 2.02 26.35 -34.37
N GLY A 168 1.41 27.45 -34.83
CA GLY A 168 0.65 28.38 -33.99
C GLY A 168 -0.53 27.71 -33.29
N THR A 169 -1.31 26.90 -34.00
CA THR A 169 -2.38 26.10 -33.37
C THR A 169 -1.84 25.10 -32.36
N LEU A 170 -0.71 24.45 -32.63
CA LEU A 170 -0.11 23.47 -31.71
C LEU A 170 0.41 24.13 -30.41
N ILE A 171 0.96 25.34 -30.51
CA ILE A 171 1.41 26.15 -29.38
C ILE A 171 0.22 26.67 -28.56
N LEU A 172 -0.88 27.09 -29.20
CA LEU A 172 -2.09 27.52 -28.49
C LEU A 172 -2.82 26.35 -27.80
N LEU A 173 -2.70 25.14 -28.34
CA LEU A 173 -3.24 23.90 -27.74
C LEU A 173 -2.29 23.25 -26.73
N ALA A 174 -1.08 23.79 -26.54
CA ALA A 174 -0.13 23.27 -25.56
C ALA A 174 -0.74 23.37 -24.14
N PRO A 175 -0.79 22.26 -23.38
CA PRO A 175 -1.47 22.19 -22.11
C PRO A 175 -0.62 22.89 -21.03
N GLY A 176 -0.65 24.21 -21.01
CA GLY A 176 0.00 25.02 -19.98
C GLY A 176 -0.75 26.31 -19.64
N ARG A 177 -1.78 26.66 -20.40
CA ARG A 177 -2.53 27.92 -20.23
C ARG A 177 -3.97 27.77 -19.75
N ARG A 178 -4.40 26.56 -19.38
CA ARG A 178 -5.50 26.42 -18.44
C ARG A 178 -4.87 26.39 -17.05
N ARG A 179 -4.55 27.58 -16.53
CA ARG A 179 -4.51 27.79 -15.08
C ARG A 179 -5.85 27.27 -14.58
N ALA A 180 -5.84 26.07 -14.04
CA ALA A 180 -6.86 25.68 -13.09
C ALA A 180 -6.88 26.82 -12.08
N VAL A 181 -8.01 27.51 -11.97
CA VAL A 181 -8.28 28.33 -10.81
C VAL A 181 -8.31 27.35 -9.65
N ALA A 182 -7.14 27.12 -9.05
CA ALA A 182 -7.02 26.45 -7.78
C ALA A 182 -7.52 27.45 -6.73
N PRO A 183 -8.44 27.04 -5.84
CA PRO A 183 -8.86 27.91 -4.75
C PRO A 183 -7.64 28.26 -3.90
N ALA A 184 -7.61 29.52 -3.45
CA ALA A 184 -6.52 30.13 -2.70
C ALA A 184 -5.97 29.20 -1.60
N ALA A 185 -4.77 28.67 -1.84
CA ALA A 185 -3.97 28.04 -0.81
C ALA A 185 -3.08 29.13 -0.19
N VAL A 186 -3.18 29.22 1.13
CA VAL A 186 -2.43 30.11 2.02
C VAL A 186 -0.93 30.02 1.73
N GLU A 187 -0.32 31.19 1.51
CA GLU A 187 1.12 31.34 1.35
C GLU A 187 1.83 31.06 2.69
N THR A 188 2.51 29.91 2.77
CA THR A 188 3.58 29.73 3.73
C THR A 188 4.91 29.99 3.05
N THR A 189 5.41 31.20 3.27
CA THR A 189 6.81 31.57 3.08
C THR A 189 7.71 30.65 3.90
N THR A 190 8.53 29.85 3.22
CA THR A 190 9.77 29.32 3.80
C THR A 190 10.92 29.55 2.83
N ALA A 191 11.69 30.59 3.17
CA ALA A 191 13.12 30.77 2.97
C ALA A 191 13.78 30.02 1.80
N ALA A 192 14.13 30.80 0.79
CA ALA A 192 15.23 30.50 -0.12
C ALA A 192 16.55 30.51 0.66
N THR A 193 17.13 29.33 0.87
CA THR A 193 18.55 29.22 1.21
C THR A 193 19.35 29.11 -0.09
N GLU A 194 20.05 30.21 -0.36
CA GLU A 194 21.34 30.34 -1.03
C GLU A 194 22.01 29.10 -1.65
N ARG A 195 22.25 29.24 -2.96
CA ARG A 195 23.52 28.97 -3.68
C ARG A 195 24.60 28.17 -2.93
N ARG A 196 25.02 27.06 -3.55
CA ARG A 196 26.43 26.88 -3.93
C ARG A 196 26.57 26.02 -5.19
N ARG A 197 27.05 26.68 -6.24
CA ARG A 197 27.68 26.11 -7.44
C ARG A 197 28.87 25.25 -7.00
N ALA A 198 28.93 24.02 -7.47
CA ALA A 198 30.16 23.22 -7.52
C ALA A 198 30.23 22.59 -8.91
N GLU A 199 30.87 23.33 -9.81
CA GLU A 199 31.59 22.75 -10.94
C GLU A 199 32.80 22.03 -10.35
N VAL A 200 32.88 20.72 -10.51
CA VAL A 200 34.15 19.98 -10.55
C VAL A 200 33.98 18.97 -11.68
N PHE A 201 34.32 19.46 -12.87
CA PHE A 201 34.48 18.66 -14.07
C PHE A 201 35.92 18.17 -14.07
N GLU A 202 36.11 16.86 -14.25
CA GLU A 202 37.40 16.21 -14.50
C GLU A 202 38.10 16.87 -15.70
N ALA A 203 39.05 17.75 -15.43
CA ALA A 203 39.91 18.39 -16.43
C ALA A 203 41.39 18.22 -16.11
N GLU A 204 41.76 17.16 -15.40
CA GLU A 204 43.14 16.87 -14.99
C GLU A 204 43.43 15.37 -15.06
N LEU A 205 43.11 14.80 -16.22
CA LEU A 205 43.53 13.45 -16.64
C LEU A 205 44.36 13.53 -17.93
N ALA A 206 44.86 14.72 -18.27
CA ALA A 206 45.44 15.02 -19.58
C ALA A 206 46.84 15.68 -19.57
N GLU A 207 47.45 15.99 -18.41
CA GLU A 207 48.74 16.72 -18.42
C GLU A 207 49.95 16.05 -17.73
N GLU A 208 49.80 15.01 -16.89
CA GLU A 208 50.98 14.46 -16.16
C GLU A 208 51.28 12.99 -16.47
N GLU A 209 51.10 12.60 -17.74
CA GLU A 209 51.77 11.43 -18.33
C GLU A 209 53.26 11.74 -18.66
N ALA A 210 53.84 12.79 -18.06
CA ALA A 210 55.12 13.39 -18.49
C ALA A 210 56.27 13.40 -17.45
N GLU A 211 56.07 13.08 -16.17
CA GLU A 211 57.16 13.12 -15.17
C GLU A 211 57.40 11.79 -14.46
N SER A 212 57.82 10.81 -15.24
CA SER A 212 58.58 9.67 -14.76
C SER A 212 60.03 10.07 -14.45
N ALA A 213 60.42 10.18 -13.17
CA ALA A 213 61.78 9.92 -12.67
C ALA A 213 61.93 9.96 -11.13
N VAL A 214 62.25 8.79 -10.55
CA VAL A 214 63.30 8.54 -9.53
C VAL A 214 62.99 8.79 -8.02
N ASP A 215 62.78 7.63 -7.38
CA ASP A 215 63.40 7.05 -6.16
C ASP A 215 63.26 7.64 -4.73
N GLU A 216 63.02 6.66 -3.84
CA GLU A 216 63.44 6.54 -2.43
C GLU A 216 62.87 7.52 -1.41
N ASP A 217 61.71 7.15 -0.84
CA ASP A 217 61.55 7.12 0.61
C ASP A 217 60.50 6.06 1.00
N ALA A 218 61.03 4.90 1.42
CA ALA A 218 60.28 3.91 2.14
C ALA A 218 60.11 4.34 3.61
N ALA A 219 58.93 4.05 4.15
CA ALA A 219 58.56 4.09 5.57
C ALA A 219 57.99 5.40 6.11
N ASP A 220 56.69 5.64 5.87
CA ASP A 220 55.70 5.73 6.95
C ASP A 220 54.31 6.00 6.36
N GLU A 221 53.56 4.95 6.02
CA GLU A 221 52.10 5.08 5.92
C GLU A 221 51.47 3.74 6.25
N ARG A 222 51.23 3.54 7.55
CA ARG A 222 50.47 2.41 8.08
C ARG A 222 49.14 2.37 7.33
N ALA A 223 48.95 1.32 6.52
CA ALA A 223 47.72 1.03 5.82
C ALA A 223 46.56 0.93 6.83
N SER A 224 45.92 2.07 7.08
CA SER A 224 44.75 2.15 7.93
C SER A 224 43.58 1.60 7.11
N TRP A 225 43.17 0.38 7.45
CA TRP A 225 41.97 -0.22 6.89
C TRP A 225 40.79 0.73 7.18
N THR A 226 40.28 1.35 6.12
CA THR A 226 39.10 2.21 6.20
C THR A 226 37.88 1.38 5.78
N PRO A 227 36.88 1.22 6.67
CA PRO A 227 35.70 0.42 6.34
C PRO A 227 34.92 1.08 5.21
N GLN A 228 34.82 0.38 4.08
CA GLN A 228 34.01 0.81 2.96
C GLN A 228 32.53 0.80 3.38
N PRO A 229 31.81 1.93 3.27
CA PRO A 229 30.43 2.00 3.73
C PRO A 229 29.55 1.06 2.90
N LEU A 230 28.67 0.33 3.60
CA LEU A 230 27.70 -0.56 2.97
C LEU A 230 26.89 0.22 1.91
N PRO A 231 26.66 -0.35 0.71
CA PRO A 231 25.89 0.32 -0.32
C PRO A 231 24.50 0.66 0.20
N LYS A 232 24.08 1.90 -0.07
CA LYS A 232 22.81 2.45 0.42
C LYS A 232 21.66 1.57 -0.09
N PRO A 233 20.71 1.17 0.78
CA PRO A 233 19.68 0.23 0.39
C PRO A 233 18.79 0.80 -0.72
N LEU A 234 18.38 -0.06 -1.64
CA LEU A 234 17.79 0.31 -2.95
C LEU A 234 16.53 1.18 -2.85
N TYR A 235 15.80 1.12 -1.73
CA TYR A 235 14.62 1.95 -1.48
C TYR A 235 14.94 3.42 -1.18
N LEU A 236 16.20 3.74 -0.83
CA LEU A 236 16.68 5.11 -0.60
C LEU A 236 17.37 5.72 -1.83
N SER A 237 17.63 4.92 -2.87
CA SER A 237 18.15 5.41 -4.15
C SER A 237 17.01 5.95 -5.02
N ARG A 238 17.08 7.22 -5.43
CA ARG A 238 16.06 7.85 -6.28
C ARG A 238 16.08 7.21 -7.67
N GLY A 239 14.90 6.77 -8.14
CA GLY A 239 14.70 6.21 -9.49
C GLY A 239 14.47 4.70 -9.53
N THR A 240 14.55 3.99 -8.40
CA THR A 240 14.24 2.55 -8.36
C THR A 240 12.74 2.28 -8.26
N VAL A 241 12.31 1.11 -8.75
CA VAL A 241 10.91 0.66 -8.71
C VAL A 241 10.38 0.63 -7.27
N ALA A 242 11.22 0.25 -6.30
CA ALA A 242 10.87 0.27 -4.87
C ALA A 242 10.58 1.69 -4.34
N ALA A 243 11.38 2.68 -4.73
CA ALA A 243 11.13 4.08 -4.37
C ALA A 243 9.82 4.60 -5.00
N SER A 244 9.51 4.20 -6.24
CA SER A 244 8.24 4.56 -6.89
C SER A 244 7.03 3.89 -6.21
N ALA A 245 7.19 2.66 -5.73
CA ALA A 245 6.16 1.94 -4.98
C ALA A 245 5.90 2.61 -3.62
N MET A 246 6.93 2.98 -2.87
CA MET A 246 6.78 3.71 -1.60
C MET A 246 6.15 5.09 -1.81
N ALA A 247 6.57 5.84 -2.83
CA ALA A 247 5.96 7.12 -3.17
C ALA A 247 4.46 7.00 -3.53
N SER A 248 4.06 5.87 -4.14
CA SER A 248 2.65 5.58 -4.42
C SER A 248 1.85 5.29 -3.15
N ILE A 249 2.44 4.59 -2.18
CA ILE A 249 1.83 4.32 -0.86
C ILE A 249 1.64 5.64 -0.10
N ASP A 250 2.66 6.49 -0.05
CA ASP A 250 2.58 7.81 0.60
C ASP A 250 1.56 8.73 -0.06
N ALA A 251 1.36 8.61 -1.38
CA ALA A 251 0.33 9.36 -2.09
C ALA A 251 -1.09 8.89 -1.70
N VAL A 252 -1.30 7.58 -1.53
CA VAL A 252 -2.56 7.03 -1.05
C VAL A 252 -2.84 7.46 0.40
N GLU A 253 -1.82 7.45 1.25
CA GLU A 253 -1.98 7.83 2.65
C GLU A 253 -2.33 9.33 2.79
N ARG A 254 -1.72 10.19 1.97
CA ARG A 254 -2.09 11.62 1.87
C ARG A 254 -3.53 11.84 1.41
N LEU A 255 -4.04 10.98 0.52
CA LEU A 255 -5.45 11.04 0.11
C LEU A 255 -6.39 10.60 1.23
N ARG A 256 -6.00 9.60 2.04
CA ARG A 256 -6.77 9.17 3.21
C ARG A 256 -6.80 10.24 4.29
N SER A 257 -5.66 10.86 4.61
CA SER A 257 -5.60 11.94 5.59
C SER A 257 -6.46 13.13 5.15
N ALA A 258 -6.35 13.55 3.88
CA ALA A 258 -7.18 14.62 3.33
C ALA A 258 -8.68 14.29 3.34
N ALA A 259 -9.05 13.03 3.10
CA ALA A 259 -10.44 12.59 3.18
C ALA A 259 -10.97 12.62 4.63
N ALA A 260 -10.17 12.19 5.60
CA ALA A 260 -10.53 12.26 7.01
C ALA A 260 -10.70 13.70 7.50
N GLU A 261 -9.79 14.60 7.10
CA GLU A 261 -9.89 16.04 7.38
C GLU A 261 -11.15 16.65 6.74
N ALA A 262 -11.49 16.27 5.52
CA ALA A 262 -12.71 16.72 4.85
C ALA A 262 -13.99 16.23 5.54
N GLU A 263 -13.98 15.00 6.09
CA GLU A 263 -15.11 14.48 6.87
C GLU A 263 -15.27 15.24 8.19
N LEU A 264 -14.17 15.52 8.89
CA LEU A 264 -14.18 16.33 10.10
C LEU A 264 -14.71 17.74 9.82
N ALA A 265 -14.27 18.36 8.73
CA ALA A 265 -14.76 19.67 8.29
C ALA A 265 -16.27 19.65 7.96
N GLN A 266 -16.77 18.58 7.33
CA GLN A 266 -18.21 18.41 7.06
C GLN A 266 -19.02 18.23 8.35
N ARG A 267 -18.51 17.47 9.32
CA ARG A 267 -19.16 17.30 10.63
C ARG A 267 -19.18 18.61 11.40
N ALA A 268 -18.10 19.39 11.36
CA ALA A 268 -18.05 20.72 11.98
C ALA A 268 -19.06 21.68 11.33
N ALA A 269 -19.11 21.73 10.00
CA ALA A 269 -20.08 22.56 9.27
C ALA A 269 -21.52 22.11 9.52
N ALA A 270 -21.80 20.81 9.64
CA ALA A 270 -23.12 20.30 9.97
C ALA A 270 -23.54 20.62 11.41
N ALA A 271 -22.58 20.63 12.35
CA ALA A 271 -22.82 21.04 13.74
C ALA A 271 -23.09 22.55 13.84
N GLU A 272 -22.37 23.37 13.07
CA GLU A 272 -22.58 24.82 13.00
C GLU A 272 -23.88 25.19 12.28
N ALA A 273 -24.26 24.45 11.23
CA ALA A 273 -25.50 24.63 10.47
C ALA A 273 -26.74 24.04 11.15
N THR A 274 -26.59 23.32 12.25
CA THR A 274 -27.71 22.91 13.11
C THR A 274 -27.83 23.94 14.24
N PRO A 275 -28.54 25.07 14.05
CA PRO A 275 -28.87 25.91 15.19
C PRO A 275 -29.68 25.03 16.14
N LEU A 276 -29.14 24.81 17.34
CA LEU A 276 -29.82 24.15 18.43
C LEU A 276 -31.02 25.03 18.81
N ARG A 277 -32.12 24.92 18.05
CA ARG A 277 -33.43 25.37 18.51
C ARG A 277 -33.79 24.39 19.61
N VAL A 278 -33.29 24.67 20.81
CA VAL A 278 -33.80 24.09 22.04
C VAL A 278 -35.30 24.37 22.01
N PRO A 279 -36.16 23.36 21.79
CA PRO A 279 -37.57 23.59 22.02
C PRO A 279 -37.64 23.93 23.50
N ARG A 280 -37.98 25.17 23.84
CA ARG A 280 -38.42 25.45 25.19
C ARG A 280 -39.64 24.56 25.37
N ALA A 281 -39.46 23.46 26.10
CA ALA A 281 -40.51 22.53 26.41
C ALA A 281 -41.62 23.35 27.08
N ALA A 282 -42.69 23.59 26.34
CA ALA A 282 -43.95 23.92 26.97
C ALA A 282 -44.27 22.73 27.89
N PRO A 283 -44.65 22.96 29.16
CA PRO A 283 -44.99 21.86 30.05
C PRO A 283 -46.10 21.04 29.40
N ALA A 284 -45.79 19.79 29.07
CA ALA A 284 -46.77 18.86 28.55
C ALA A 284 -47.76 18.54 29.68
N PRO A 285 -49.08 18.48 29.42
CA PRO A 285 -50.04 18.05 30.42
C PRO A 285 -49.74 16.61 30.82
N ASP A 286 -49.77 16.34 32.13
CA ASP A 286 -49.58 15.02 32.73
C ASP A 286 -50.66 14.05 32.24
N VAL A 287 -50.35 13.30 31.18
CA VAL A 287 -51.16 12.16 30.76
C VAL A 287 -50.68 10.95 31.56
N PRO A 288 -51.50 10.32 32.40
CA PRO A 288 -51.09 9.15 33.16
C PRO A 288 -50.73 8.02 32.21
N ARG A 289 -49.45 7.59 32.24
CA ARG A 289 -48.99 6.43 31.47
C ARG A 289 -49.68 5.17 32.02
N PRO A 290 -50.22 4.27 31.16
CA PRO A 290 -50.82 3.04 31.64
C PRO A 290 -49.76 2.20 32.38
N SER A 291 -50.01 1.90 33.65
CA SER A 291 -49.17 1.03 34.46
C SER A 291 -49.27 -0.40 33.93
N SER A 292 -48.23 -0.85 33.22
CA SER A 292 -48.14 -2.25 32.83
C SER A 292 -47.91 -3.11 34.07
N ARG A 293 -48.48 -4.33 34.13
CA ARG A 293 -48.31 -5.26 35.27
C ARG A 293 -46.86 -5.60 35.59
N PHE A 294 -45.97 -5.37 34.63
CA PHE A 294 -44.54 -5.65 34.74
C PHE A 294 -43.74 -4.43 35.23
N ALA A 295 -44.33 -3.24 35.28
CA ALA A 295 -43.65 -2.05 35.80
C ALA A 295 -43.37 -2.13 37.31
N ALA A 296 -44.13 -2.95 38.04
CA ALA A 296 -43.94 -3.21 39.47
C ALA A 296 -43.18 -4.51 39.77
N MET A 297 -42.84 -5.31 38.74
CA MET A 297 -42.08 -6.55 38.93
C MET A 297 -40.61 -6.23 39.14
N GLY A 298 -40.18 -6.18 40.40
CA GLY A 298 -38.78 -5.94 40.80
C GLY A 298 -38.52 -4.65 41.55
N VAL A 299 -39.55 -3.84 41.82
CA VAL A 299 -39.45 -2.70 42.73
C VAL A 299 -39.68 -3.22 44.14
N VAL A 300 -38.65 -3.14 44.98
CA VAL A 300 -38.74 -3.45 46.41
C VAL A 300 -38.99 -2.13 47.13
N ASP A 301 -40.21 -1.93 47.61
CA ASP A 301 -40.55 -0.73 48.39
C ASP A 301 -39.83 -0.74 49.74
N GLY A 302 -39.29 0.40 50.15
CA GLY A 302 -38.64 0.58 51.46
C GLY A 302 -37.11 0.48 51.47
N VAL A 303 -36.46 0.51 50.31
CA VAL A 303 -35.00 0.63 50.21
C VAL A 303 -34.66 1.96 49.56
N ASP A 304 -33.86 2.79 50.25
CA ASP A 304 -33.32 4.01 49.65
C ASP A 304 -32.51 3.64 48.41
N ALA A 305 -33.02 4.02 47.23
CA ALA A 305 -32.36 3.74 45.97
C ALA A 305 -31.00 4.44 45.96
N ILE A 306 -29.94 3.68 45.70
CA ILE A 306 -28.60 4.24 45.55
C ILE A 306 -28.62 5.20 44.36
N ASP A 307 -28.24 6.46 44.59
CA ASP A 307 -28.09 7.47 43.56
C ASP A 307 -26.89 7.10 42.66
N LEU A 308 -27.19 6.32 41.61
CA LEU A 308 -26.22 5.82 40.63
C LEU A 308 -25.46 6.96 39.95
N ASP A 309 -26.11 8.12 39.76
CA ASP A 309 -25.49 9.26 39.10
C ASP A 309 -24.37 9.83 39.97
N GLN A 310 -24.59 9.92 41.28
CA GLN A 310 -23.55 10.35 42.21
C GLN A 310 -22.36 9.37 42.25
N ALA A 311 -22.63 8.06 42.21
CA ALA A 311 -21.61 7.02 42.20
C ALA A 311 -20.77 7.05 40.91
N LEU A 312 -21.41 7.24 39.75
CA LEU A 312 -20.73 7.35 38.46
C LEU A 312 -19.96 8.66 38.30
N GLN A 313 -20.40 9.73 38.95
CA GLN A 313 -19.68 11.01 38.96
C GLN A 313 -18.36 10.90 39.75
N ARG A 314 -18.36 10.23 40.92
CA ARG A 314 -17.14 10.00 41.71
C ARG A 314 -16.08 9.20 40.94
N ARG A 315 -16.51 8.20 40.16
CA ARG A 315 -15.59 7.39 39.33
C ARG A 315 -15.00 8.16 38.15
N ARG A 316 -15.72 9.16 37.61
CA ARG A 316 -15.23 9.96 36.47
C ARG A 316 -14.29 11.08 36.89
N GLY A 317 -14.27 11.44 38.18
CA GLY A 317 -13.37 12.44 38.74
C GLY A 317 -12.12 11.89 39.44
N ALA A 318 -11.90 10.57 39.42
CA ALA A 318 -10.72 9.88 39.95
C ALA A 318 -9.97 9.19 38.81
#